data_AF-A0ABD3IZX4-F1
#
_entry.id   AF-A0ABD3IZX4-F1
#
_cell.length_a   1.000
_cell.length_b   1.000
_cell.length_c   1.000
_cell.angle_alpha   90.00
_cell.angle_beta   90.00
_cell.angle_gamma   90.00
#
_symmetry.space_group_name_H-M   'P 1'
#
loop_
_entity.id
_entity.type
_entity.pdbx_description
1 polymer ?
#
loop_
_entity_poly.entity_id
_entity_poly.type
_entity_poly.pdbx_seq_one_letter_code
_entity_poly.pdbx_strand_id
1 'polypeptide(L)'
;MLYKALWRYNGPPQCQYMMRALTGHHQQREPRITAFRDRVIVEGWDGLDAYCVHVWTLKMDGSHPVIAEFREYFNTWLAVIVRSYGKEVRVWQSEPRLHRNRSLQDIVLAI
;
A
#
# COMPACT_ATOMS: atom_id res chain seq x y z
N MET A 1 1.26 -10.65 24.74
CA MET A 1 0.37 -11.20 23.69
C MET A 1 1.15 -11.12 22.39
N LEU A 2 1.44 -12.24 21.72
CA LEU A 2 2.19 -12.23 20.45
C LEU A 2 1.18 -12.00 19.31
N TYR A 3 1.23 -10.83 18.68
CA TYR A 3 0.44 -10.56 17.48
C TYR A 3 1.05 -11.31 16.31
N LYS A 4 0.31 -12.28 15.78
CA LYS A 4 0.67 -12.96 14.53
C LYS A 4 0.14 -12.10 13.38
N ALA A 5 1.02 -11.32 12.74
CA ALA A 5 0.67 -10.69 11.47
C ALA A 5 0.48 -11.80 10.43
N LEU A 6 -0.70 -11.87 9.80
CA LEU A 6 -0.97 -12.85 8.76
C LEU A 6 -0.57 -12.25 7.40
N TRP A 7 0.59 -12.65 6.89
CA TRP A 7 1.02 -12.31 5.55
C TRP A 7 0.36 -13.23 4.52
N ARG A 8 -0.52 -12.69 3.67
CA ARG A 8 -1.08 -13.40 2.52
C ARG A 8 -0.63 -12.72 1.24
N TYR A 9 0.17 -13.42 0.43
CA TYR A 9 0.68 -12.92 -0.84
C TYR A 9 0.13 -13.78 -1.99
N ASN A 10 -0.60 -13.14 -2.90
CA ASN A 10 -1.23 -13.81 -4.05
C ASN A 10 -0.62 -13.35 -5.39
N GLY A 11 0.61 -12.83 -5.39
CA GLY A 11 1.30 -12.33 -6.59
C GLY A 11 2.33 -13.31 -7.16
N PRO A 12 2.95 -12.98 -8.31
CA PRO A 12 4.06 -13.75 -8.87
C PRO A 12 5.28 -13.77 -7.93
N PRO A 13 6.01 -14.90 -7.76
CA PRO A 13 7.12 -15.01 -6.80
C PRO A 13 8.22 -13.95 -6.93
N GLN A 14 8.46 -13.47 -8.16
CA GLN A 14 9.41 -12.40 -8.46
C GLN A 14 8.97 -11.03 -7.93
N CYS A 15 7.68 -10.86 -7.62
CA CYS A 15 7.10 -9.61 -7.15
C CYS A 15 6.93 -9.56 -5.62
N GLN A 16 7.69 -10.33 -4.85
CA GLN A 16 7.67 -10.27 -3.38
C GLN A 16 8.49 -9.09 -2.84
N TYR A 17 8.30 -7.90 -3.40
CA TYR A 17 9.14 -6.73 -3.15
C TYR A 17 9.11 -6.32 -1.68
N MET A 18 7.94 -6.27 -1.04
CA MET A 18 7.89 -5.93 0.38
C MET A 18 8.45 -7.01 1.30
N MET A 19 8.23 -8.31 1.05
CA MET A 19 8.87 -9.34 1.88
C MET A 19 10.38 -9.20 1.80
N ARG A 20 10.91 -8.96 0.60
CA ARG A 20 12.33 -8.65 0.41
C ARG A 20 12.73 -7.36 1.13
N ALA A 21 11.93 -6.30 1.09
CA ALA A 21 12.22 -5.06 1.80
C ALA A 21 12.25 -5.21 3.32
N LEU A 22 11.23 -5.85 3.91
CA LEU A 22 11.14 -6.11 5.35
C LEU A 22 12.23 -7.07 5.86
N THR A 23 12.75 -7.93 4.97
CA THR A 23 13.85 -8.85 5.29
C THR A 23 15.22 -8.32 4.85
N GLY A 24 15.31 -7.07 4.38
CA GLY A 24 16.57 -6.44 3.98
C GLY A 24 17.14 -6.86 2.63
N HIS A 25 16.41 -7.64 1.82
CA HIS A 25 16.78 -8.10 0.48
C HIS A 25 16.41 -7.12 -0.65
N HIS A 26 15.68 -6.04 -0.37
CA HIS A 26 15.32 -5.04 -1.37
C HIS A 26 15.17 -3.66 -0.73
N GLN A 27 15.55 -2.61 -1.46
CA GLN A 27 15.40 -1.24 -0.98
C GLN A 27 14.54 -0.50 -2.00
N GLN A 28 13.32 -0.12 -1.61
CA GLN A 28 12.55 0.82 -2.40
C GLN A 28 13.33 2.13 -2.50
N ARG A 29 13.60 2.59 -3.72
CA ARG A 29 14.17 3.90 -3.93
C ARG A 29 13.07 4.94 -3.76
N GLU A 30 13.21 5.77 -2.72
CA GLU A 30 12.40 6.97 -2.47
C GLU A 30 10.90 6.71 -2.26
N PRO A 31 10.51 5.99 -1.19
CA PRO A 31 9.10 5.77 -0.90
C PRO A 31 8.41 7.09 -0.53
N ARG A 32 7.22 7.28 -1.05
CA ARG A 32 6.28 8.32 -0.61
C ARG A 32 5.31 7.72 0.37
N ILE A 33 5.26 8.30 1.56
CA ILE A 33 4.44 7.80 2.65
C ILE A 33 3.33 8.80 2.93
N THR A 34 2.09 8.32 2.95
CA THR A 34 0.92 9.08 3.39
C THR A 34 0.24 8.33 4.53
N ALA A 35 0.10 8.96 5.69
CA ALA A 35 -0.68 8.42 6.79
C ALA A 35 -2.05 9.10 6.86
N PHE A 36 -3.11 8.31 7.03
CA PHE A 36 -4.46 8.80 7.22
C PHE A 36 -5.21 7.88 8.17
N ARG A 37 -5.60 8.40 9.35
CA ARG A 37 -6.25 7.64 10.42
C ARG A 37 -5.44 6.39 10.81
N ASP A 38 -6.05 5.21 10.73
CA ASP A 38 -5.48 3.90 10.98
C ASP A 38 -4.92 3.26 9.70
N ARG A 39 -4.58 4.07 8.69
CA ARG A 39 -3.98 3.62 7.42
C ARG A 39 -2.65 4.30 7.15
N VAL A 40 -1.73 3.52 6.60
CA VAL A 40 -0.50 4.03 5.99
C VAL A 40 -0.47 3.56 4.54
N ILE A 41 -0.35 4.50 3.62
CA ILE A 41 -0.13 4.24 2.21
C ILE A 41 1.34 4.52 1.91
N VAL A 42 2.03 3.54 1.36
CA VAL A 42 3.42 3.66 0.90
C VAL A 42 3.46 3.42 -0.59
N GLU A 43 3.81 4.45 -1.35
CA GLU A 43 3.98 4.41 -2.79
C GLU A 43 5.48 4.36 -3.11
N GLY A 44 5.89 3.50 -4.03
CA GLY A 44 7.30 3.35 -4.39
C GLY A 44 7.52 2.85 -5.82
N TRP A 45 8.74 3.08 -6.32
CA TRP A 45 9.19 2.66 -7.64
C TRP A 45 10.47 1.83 -7.54
N ASP A 46 10.60 0.86 -8.44
CA ASP A 46 11.87 0.20 -8.73
C ASP A 46 12.22 0.45 -10.21
N GLY A 47 13.17 1.35 -10.42
CA GLY A 47 13.51 1.86 -11.75
C GLY A 47 12.33 2.54 -12.45
N LEU A 48 12.24 2.33 -13.76
CA LEU A 48 11.15 2.85 -14.61
C LEU A 48 10.04 1.83 -14.86
N ASP A 49 10.18 0.59 -14.37
CA ASP A 49 9.37 -0.54 -14.85
C ASP A 49 8.44 -1.11 -13.79
N ALA A 50 8.70 -0.84 -12.51
CA ALA A 50 7.90 -1.35 -11.42
C ALA A 50 7.40 -0.20 -10.54
N TYR A 51 6.08 -0.13 -10.42
CA TYR A 51 5.35 0.72 -9.50
C TYR A 51 4.65 -0.15 -8.47
N CYS A 52 4.68 0.25 -7.19
CA CYS A 52 3.97 -0.45 -6.14
C CYS A 52 3.32 0.50 -5.15
N VAL A 53 2.15 0.10 -4.66
CA VAL A 53 1.46 0.76 -3.55
C VAL A 53 1.18 -0.26 -2.47
N HIS A 54 1.55 0.08 -1.25
CA HIS A 54 1.30 -0.71 -0.07
C HIS A 54 0.30 0.01 0.81
N VAL A 55 -0.76 -0.69 1.22
CA VAL A 55 -1.79 -0.17 2.11
C VAL A 55 -1.75 -0.98 3.39
N TRP A 56 -1.40 -0.33 4.49
CA TRP A 56 -1.29 -0.95 5.80
C TRP A 56 -2.47 -0.50 6.65
N THR A 57 -3.13 -1.46 7.29
CA THR A 57 -4.14 -1.23 8.32
C THR A 57 -3.46 -1.34 9.67
N LEU A 58 -3.47 -0.27 10.44
CA LEU A 58 -2.96 -0.23 11.80
C LEU A 58 -4.06 -0.56 12.81
N LYS A 59 -3.72 -1.22 13.89
CA LYS A 59 -4.55 -1.36 15.10
C LYS A 59 -3.75 -0.92 16.31
N MET A 60 -4.41 -0.42 17.34
CA MET A 60 -3.76 -0.11 18.60
C MET A 60 -3.60 -1.39 19.42
N ASP A 61 -2.36 -1.68 19.82
CA ASP A 61 -2.01 -2.62 20.88
C ASP A 61 -1.52 -1.82 22.10
N GLY A 62 -2.39 -1.65 23.08
CA GLY A 62 -2.17 -0.69 24.16
C GLY A 62 -1.94 0.72 23.60
N SER A 63 -0.75 1.28 23.85
CA SER A 63 -0.34 2.60 23.36
C SER A 63 0.43 2.58 22.03
N HIS A 64 0.64 1.42 21.42
CA HIS A 64 1.48 1.27 20.22
C HIS A 64 0.66 0.83 19.01
N PRO A 65 0.81 1.49 17.85
CA PRO A 65 0.19 1.01 16.62
C PRO A 65 0.94 -0.22 16.08
N VAL A 66 0.20 -1.26 15.75
CA VAL A 66 0.70 -2.49 15.11
C VAL A 66 0.03 -2.69 13.75
N ILE A 67 0.75 -3.22 12.78
CA ILE A 67 0.20 -3.53 11.46
C ILE A 67 -0.68 -4.78 11.58
N ALA A 68 -1.98 -4.60 11.36
CA ALA A 68 -2.98 -5.66 11.43
C ALA A 68 -3.31 -6.27 10.07
N GLU A 69 -3.22 -5.48 9.00
CA GLU A 69 -3.37 -5.94 7.62
C GLU A 69 -2.33 -5.24 6.74
N PHE A 70 -1.87 -5.96 5.73
CA PHE A 70 -0.98 -5.45 4.71
C PHE A 70 -1.52 -5.89 3.34
N ARG A 71 -1.65 -4.94 2.41
CA ARG A 71 -1.96 -5.21 1.00
C ARG A 71 -0.95 -4.51 0.11
N GLU A 72 -0.55 -5.20 -0.94
CA GLU A 72 0.44 -4.72 -1.91
C GLU A 72 -0.13 -4.87 -3.32
N TYR A 73 -0.01 -3.80 -4.10
CA TYR A 73 -0.52 -3.69 -5.46
C TYR A 73 0.64 -3.29 -6.37
N PHE A 74 0.77 -3.98 -7.51
CA PHE A 74 1.84 -3.77 -8.47
C PHE A 74 1.31 -3.27 -9.79
N ASN A 75 1.93 -2.22 -10.33
CA ASN A 75 1.56 -1.64 -11.62
C ASN A 75 0.04 -1.43 -11.71
N THR A 76 -0.56 -0.92 -10.63
CA THR A 76 -1.99 -0.65 -10.51
C THR A 76 -2.16 0.72 -9.87
N TRP A 77 -2.96 1.59 -10.46
CA TRP A 77 -3.30 2.87 -9.84
C TRP A 77 -4.41 2.68 -8.82
N LEU A 78 -4.24 3.33 -7.68
CA LEU A 78 -5.14 3.20 -6.55
C LEU A 78 -5.68 4.56 -6.15
N ALA A 79 -6.96 4.56 -5.81
CA ALA A 79 -7.57 5.63 -5.04
C ALA A 79 -8.11 5.04 -3.73
N VAL A 80 -7.83 5.72 -2.63
CA VAL A 80 -8.39 5.37 -1.33
C VAL A 80 -9.59 6.27 -1.10
N ILE A 81 -10.75 5.65 -0.89
CA ILE A 81 -12.01 6.34 -0.68
C ILE A 81 -12.56 5.90 0.67
N VAL A 82 -12.90 6.87 1.50
CA VAL A 82 -13.54 6.63 2.79
C VAL A 82 -15.03 6.85 2.63
N ARG A 83 -15.83 5.90 3.12
CA ARG A 83 -17.29 6.07 3.21
C ARG A 83 -17.64 6.63 4.57
N SER A 84 -18.20 7.83 4.61
CA SER A 84 -18.63 8.48 5.86
C SER A 84 -20.01 9.10 5.67
N TYR A 85 -20.97 8.73 6.52
CA TYR A 85 -22.36 9.23 6.48
C TYR A 85 -23.02 9.16 5.09
N GLY A 86 -22.80 8.06 4.36
CA GLY A 86 -23.35 7.87 3.01
C GLY A 86 -22.65 8.66 1.91
N LYS A 87 -21.57 9.40 2.22
CA LYS A 87 -20.73 10.08 1.23
C LYS A 87 -19.41 9.34 1.04
N GLU A 88 -18.98 9.24 -0.21
CA GLU A 88 -17.66 8.77 -0.59
C GLU A 88 -16.73 9.97 -0.75
N VAL A 89 -15.64 9.98 0.03
CA VAL A 89 -14.62 11.01 -0.06
C VAL A 89 -13.31 10.35 -0.45
N ARG A 90 -12.74 10.77 -1.57
CA ARG A 90 -11.38 10.36 -1.97
C ARG A 90 -10.38 11.08 -1.07
N VAL A 91 -9.63 10.31 -0.29
CA VAL A 91 -8.65 10.84 0.68
C VAL A 91 -7.22 10.74 0.18
N TRP A 92 -6.98 9.86 -0.79
CA TRP A 92 -5.67 9.69 -1.41
C TRP A 92 -5.83 9.09 -2.81
N GLN A 93 -4.88 9.39 -3.69
CA GLN A 93 -4.73 8.73 -4.98
C GLN A 93 -3.26 8.60 -5.35
N SER A 94 -2.96 7.57 -6.13
CA SER A 94 -1.66 7.36 -6.76
C SER A 94 -1.23 8.58 -7.56
N GLU A 95 0.05 8.92 -7.52
CA GLU A 95 0.60 10.01 -8.33
C GLU A 95 1.61 9.43 -9.33
N PRO A 96 1.18 9.14 -10.57
CA PRO A 96 2.03 8.54 -11.58
C PRO A 96 3.03 9.58 -12.10
N ARG A 97 4.16 9.75 -11.40
CA ARG A 97 5.23 10.69 -11.76
C ARG A 97 5.75 10.48 -13.20
N LEU A 98 5.71 9.25 -13.73
CA LEU A 98 6.42 8.88 -14.97
C LEU A 98 5.60 8.08 -16.00
N HIS A 99 4.34 7.74 -15.74
CA HIS A 99 3.56 6.83 -16.60
C HIS A 99 2.21 7.41 -17.03
N ARG A 100 2.19 8.59 -17.66
CA ARG A 100 0.93 9.18 -18.18
C ARG A 100 0.17 8.31 -19.20
N ASN A 101 0.79 7.26 -19.74
CA ASN A 101 0.25 6.46 -20.85
C ASN A 101 -0.11 5.00 -20.51
N ARG A 102 -0.05 4.57 -19.24
CA ARG A 102 -0.51 3.21 -18.89
C ARG A 102 -1.94 3.29 -18.35
N SER A 103 -2.89 2.76 -19.12
CA SER A 103 -4.24 2.45 -18.64
C SER A 103 -4.13 1.26 -17.70
N LEU A 104 -4.15 1.53 -16.39
CA LEU A 104 -4.19 0.50 -15.36
C LEU A 104 -5.53 0.57 -14.64
N GLN A 105 -6.01 -0.58 -14.17
CA GLN A 105 -7.30 -0.65 -13.49
C GLN A 105 -7.25 0.19 -12.21
N ASP A 106 -8.14 1.17 -12.08
CA ASP A 106 -8.31 1.90 -10.83
C ASP A 106 -9.04 1.00 -9.83
N ILE A 107 -8.37 0.67 -8.72
CA ILE A 107 -9.02 -0.02 -7.60
C ILE A 107 -9.42 1.03 -6.56
N VAL A 108 -10.70 1.04 -6.22
CA VAL A 108 -11.25 1.81 -5.11
C VAL A 108 -11.19 0.96 -3.85
N LEU A 109 -10.41 1.41 -2.89
CA LEU A 109 -10.35 0.80 -1.57
C LEU A 109 -11.32 1.54 -0.65
N ALA A 110 -12.48 0.92 -0.43
CA ALA A 110 -13.45 1.38 0.56
C ALA A 110 -12.97 0.96 1.97
N ILE A 111 -12.84 1.95 2.84
CA ILE A 111 -12.44 1.79 4.24
C ILE A 111 -13.42 2.49 5.16
#